data_AF-A0A1F2ZZC3-F1
#
_entry.id   AF-A0A1F2ZZC3-F1
#
_cell.length_a   1.000
_cell.length_b   1.000
_cell.length_c   1.000
_cell.angle_alpha   90.00
_cell.angle_beta   90.00
_cell.angle_gamma   90.00
#
_symmetry.space_group_name_H-M   'P 1'
#
loop_
_entity.id
_entity.type
_entity.pdbx_description
1 polymer ?
#
loop_
_entity_poly.entity_id
_entity_poly.type
_entity_poly.pdbx_seq_one_letter_code
_entity_poly.pdbx_strand_id
1 'polypeptide(L)'
;MTSVIDAYLVDPQVSLLDKTRIQAQVLVPVLRAVRAELAALLICEADFDIAAAGEGEVSLERTQTIMRGASNCIFRYKFAQW
;
A
#
# COMPACT_ATOMS: atom_id res chain seq x y z
N MET A 1 -31.97 -15.26 -19.01
CA MET A 1 -31.09 -14.69 -20.06
C MET A 1 -29.88 -14.13 -19.35
N THR A 2 -28.78 -14.87 -19.29
CA THR A 2 -27.48 -14.32 -18.87
C THR A 2 -27.15 -13.18 -19.82
N SER A 3 -26.81 -12.01 -19.27
CA SER A 3 -26.54 -10.85 -20.11
C SER A 3 -25.29 -11.13 -20.94
N VAL A 4 -25.18 -10.54 -22.15
CA VAL A 4 -23.97 -10.67 -22.97
C VAL A 4 -22.73 -10.25 -22.18
N ILE A 5 -22.90 -9.29 -21.26
CA ILE A 5 -21.86 -8.82 -20.33
C ILE A 5 -21.41 -9.94 -19.39
N ASP A 6 -22.32 -10.73 -18.81
CA ASP A 6 -21.97 -11.86 -17.94
C ASP A 6 -21.15 -12.93 -18.68
N ALA A 7 -21.44 -13.16 -19.96
CA ALA A 7 -20.71 -14.12 -20.79
C ALA A 7 -19.27 -13.67 -21.12
N TYR A 8 -19.02 -12.35 -21.18
CA TYR A 8 -17.68 -11.80 -21.42
C TYR A 8 -16.88 -11.57 -20.13
N LEU A 9 -17.54 -11.29 -19.00
CA LEU A 9 -16.88 -10.95 -17.74
C LEU A 9 -16.63 -12.17 -16.83
N VAL A 10 -17.46 -13.22 -16.93
CA VAL A 10 -17.42 -14.36 -16.02
C VAL A 10 -17.27 -15.66 -16.79
N ASP A 11 -16.03 -16.03 -17.08
CA ASP A 11 -15.74 -17.39 -17.58
C ASP A 11 -15.94 -18.40 -16.45
N PRO A 12 -16.91 -19.34 -16.54
CA PRO A 12 -17.17 -20.35 -15.52
C PRO A 12 -16.11 -21.47 -15.51
N GLN A 13 -15.29 -21.59 -16.55
CA GLN A 13 -14.21 -22.58 -16.66
C GLN A 13 -12.93 -22.14 -15.93
N VAL A 14 -12.85 -20.86 -15.53
CA VAL A 14 -11.69 -20.31 -14.86
C VAL A 14 -12.03 -20.04 -13.39
N SER A 15 -11.28 -20.66 -12.48
CA SER A 15 -11.47 -20.46 -11.04
C SER A 15 -11.16 -19.01 -10.63
N LEU A 16 -11.72 -18.56 -9.51
CA LEU A 16 -11.42 -17.22 -8.98
C LEU A 16 -9.92 -17.05 -8.67
N LEU A 17 -9.25 -18.11 -8.23
CA LEU A 17 -7.81 -18.10 -7.98
C LEU A 17 -7.01 -17.99 -9.28
N ASP A 18 -7.43 -18.66 -10.34
CA ASP A 18 -6.76 -18.55 -11.65
C ASP A 18 -6.95 -17.16 -12.26
N LYS A 19 -8.14 -16.58 -12.16
CA LYS A 19 -8.39 -15.17 -12.55
C LYS A 19 -7.50 -14.22 -11.75
N THR A 20 -7.43 -14.41 -10.44
CA THR A 20 -6.57 -13.59 -9.55
C THR A 20 -5.10 -13.72 -9.93
N ARG A 21 -4.64 -14.95 -10.24
CA ARG A 21 -3.27 -15.20 -10.70
C ARG A 21 -2.97 -14.49 -12.01
N ILE A 22 -3.87 -14.56 -13.00
CA ILE A 22 -3.73 -13.87 -14.30
C ILE A 22 -3.65 -12.35 -14.08
N GLN A 23 -4.55 -11.79 -13.26
CA GLN A 23 -4.53 -10.36 -12.94
C GLN A 23 -3.24 -9.96 -12.23
N ALA A 24 -2.77 -10.76 -11.27
CA ALA A 24 -1.53 -10.51 -10.53
C ALA A 24 -0.30 -10.51 -11.44
N GLN A 25 -0.26 -11.33 -12.50
CA GLN A 25 0.85 -11.34 -13.46
C GLN A 25 1.04 -9.99 -14.16
N VAL A 26 -0.04 -9.22 -14.32
CA VAL A 26 0.01 -7.86 -14.89
C VAL A 26 0.17 -6.80 -13.80
N LEU A 27 -0.59 -6.92 -12.71
CA LEU A 27 -0.63 -5.90 -11.66
C LEU A 27 0.64 -5.85 -10.80
N VAL A 28 1.26 -7.00 -10.50
CA VAL A 28 2.43 -7.06 -9.63
C VAL A 28 3.65 -6.35 -10.24
N PRO A 29 4.00 -6.52 -11.53
CA PRO A 29 5.05 -5.73 -12.16
C PRO A 29 4.81 -4.21 -12.09
N VAL A 30 3.57 -3.77 -12.35
CA VAL A 30 3.21 -2.36 -12.26
C VAL A 30 3.40 -1.84 -10.84
N LEU A 31 2.88 -2.57 -9.85
CA LEU A 31 3.04 -2.22 -8.43
C LEU A 31 4.52 -2.16 -8.03
N ARG A 32 5.36 -3.07 -8.55
CA ARG A 32 6.81 -3.06 -8.28
C ARG A 32 7.49 -1.84 -8.90
N ALA A 33 7.07 -1.44 -10.10
CA ALA A 33 7.64 -0.28 -10.80
C ALA A 33 7.35 1.04 -10.06
N VAL A 34 6.21 1.15 -9.38
CA VAL A 34 5.81 2.35 -8.63
C VAL A 34 5.93 2.20 -7.12
N ARG A 35 6.58 1.12 -6.64
CA ARG A 35 6.57 0.76 -5.22
C ARG A 35 7.13 1.87 -4.36
N ALA A 36 8.24 2.49 -4.76
CA ALA A 36 8.93 3.48 -3.95
C ALA A 36 8.05 4.71 -3.73
N GLU A 37 7.47 5.24 -4.80
CA GLU A 37 6.61 6.42 -4.79
C GLU A 37 5.29 6.13 -4.07
N LEU A 38 4.65 5.01 -4.38
CA LEU A 38 3.37 4.64 -3.79
C LEU A 38 3.50 4.34 -2.29
N ALA A 39 4.53 3.58 -1.89
CA ALA A 39 4.77 3.31 -0.47
C ALA A 39 5.29 4.56 0.26
N ALA A 40 6.01 5.45 -0.41
CA ALA A 40 6.33 6.75 0.16
C ALA A 40 5.04 7.53 0.48
N LEU A 41 4.12 7.65 -0.47
CA LEU A 41 2.88 8.39 -0.28
C LEU A 41 1.95 7.73 0.77
N LEU A 42 1.67 6.44 0.64
CA LEU A 42 0.62 5.76 1.41
C LEU A 42 1.06 5.31 2.81
N ILE A 43 2.36 5.09 3.02
CA ILE A 43 2.88 4.60 4.29
C ILE A 43 3.74 5.69 4.92
N CYS A 44 4.80 6.08 4.21
CA CYS A 44 5.77 6.99 4.77
C CYS A 44 5.12 8.34 5.10
N GLU A 45 4.45 9.03 4.19
CA GLU A 45 3.88 10.35 4.49
C GLU A 45 2.66 10.26 5.42
N ALA A 46 1.80 9.25 5.25
CA ALA A 46 0.61 9.03 6.07
C ALA A 46 0.90 8.88 7.58
N ASP A 47 2.05 8.33 7.96
CA ASP A 47 2.43 8.18 9.37
C ASP A 47 2.49 9.54 10.12
N PHE A 48 2.84 10.64 9.42
CA PHE A 48 2.83 11.97 10.03
C PHE A 48 1.42 12.49 10.26
N ASP A 49 0.51 12.25 9.32
CA ASP A 49 -0.90 12.64 9.47
C ASP A 49 -1.57 11.87 10.62
N ILE A 50 -1.25 10.58 10.76
CA ILE A 50 -1.71 9.75 11.90
C ILE A 50 -1.18 10.30 13.22
N ALA A 51 0.11 10.64 13.30
CA ALA A 51 0.68 11.22 14.52
C ALA A 51 0.08 12.60 14.83
N ALA A 52 -0.16 13.43 13.82
CA ALA A 52 -0.80 14.73 13.96
C ALA A 52 -2.25 14.61 14.47
N ALA A 53 -2.98 13.57 14.03
CA ALA A 53 -4.34 13.29 14.51
C ALA A 53 -4.39 12.87 15.98
N GLY A 54 -3.28 12.41 16.57
CA GLY A 54 -3.18 12.06 17.98
C GLY A 54 -3.06 13.25 18.94
N GLU A 55 -3.35 14.47 18.49
CA GLU A 55 -3.39 15.71 19.30
C GLU A 55 -2.19 15.94 20.24
N GLY A 56 -1.00 15.47 19.83
CA GLY A 56 0.23 15.61 20.59
C GLY A 56 0.49 14.52 21.63
N GLU A 57 -0.42 13.55 21.82
CA GLU A 57 -0.19 12.36 22.66
C GLU A 57 1.01 11.53 22.17
N VAL A 58 1.25 11.55 20.86
CA VAL A 58 2.38 10.89 20.20
C VAL A 58 3.04 11.85 19.23
N SER A 59 4.35 12.02 19.35
CA SER A 59 5.18 12.69 18.35
C SER A 59 5.98 11.66 17.56
N LEU A 60 6.08 11.86 16.24
CA LEU A 60 6.86 11.05 15.33
C LEU A 60 7.99 11.89 14.73
N GLU A 61 9.23 11.41 14.87
CA GLU A 61 10.39 11.93 14.16
C GLU A 61 10.96 10.85 13.23
N ARG A 62 11.21 11.22 11.98
CA ARG A 62 11.76 10.32 10.97
C ARG A 62 12.64 11.08 9.99
N THR A 63 13.89 10.65 9.89
CA THR A 63 14.91 11.31 9.08
C THR A 63 15.17 10.64 7.74
N GLN A 64 14.92 9.32 7.64
CA GLN A 64 15.19 8.54 6.42
C GLN A 64 14.28 7.32 6.28
N THR A 65 14.05 6.89 5.03
CA THR A 65 13.25 5.70 4.70
C THR A 65 13.87 4.92 3.54
N ILE A 66 13.58 3.61 3.48
CA ILE A 66 13.97 2.75 2.35
C ILE A 66 13.39 3.28 1.04
N MET A 67 12.18 3.84 1.07
CA MET A 67 11.54 4.42 -0.12
C MET A 67 12.28 5.66 -0.67
N ARG A 68 13.10 6.32 0.14
CA ARG A 68 14.00 7.41 -0.26
C ARG A 68 15.46 6.96 -0.44
N GLY A 69 15.73 5.65 -0.46
CA GLY A 69 17.05 5.07 -0.71
C GLY A 69 17.91 4.79 0.53
N ALA A 70 17.36 4.85 1.74
CA ALA A 70 18.09 4.46 2.96
C ALA A 70 18.25 2.93 3.10
N SER A 71 19.27 2.47 3.82
CA SER A 71 19.48 1.05 4.14
C SER A 71 18.39 0.46 5.04
N ASN A 72 17.73 1.32 5.83
CA ASN A 72 16.73 0.95 6.81
C ASN A 72 15.83 2.16 7.11
N CYS A 73 14.58 1.89 7.48
CA CYS A 73 13.67 2.91 7.98
C CYS A 73 13.94 3.16 9.47
N ILE A 74 14.01 4.42 9.89
CA ILE A 74 14.15 4.80 11.30
C ILE A 74 12.91 5.58 11.72
N PHE A 75 12.20 5.06 12.72
CA PHE A 75 11.03 5.69 13.30
C PHE A 75 11.31 5.98 14.78
N ARG A 76 11.08 7.21 15.22
CA ARG A 76 11.20 7.59 16.63
C ARG A 76 9.86 8.13 17.11
N TYR A 77 9.20 7.37 17.95
CA TYR A 77 7.97 7.79 18.63
C TYR A 77 8.31 8.28 20.03
N LYS A 78 7.68 9.38 20.45
CA LYS A 78 7.69 9.82 21.85
C LYS A 78 6.26 10.08 22.27
N PHE A 79 5.85 9.48 23.37
CA PHE A 79 4.58 9.79 24.00
C PHE A 79 4.71 11.11 24.78
N ALA A 80 3.69 11.96 24.71
CA ALA A 80 3.51 12.99 25.74
C ALA A 80 3.36 12.24 27.07
N GLN A 81 4.16 12.66 28.05
CA GLN A 81 4.35 11.96 29.33
C GLN A 81 3.02 11.50 29.95
N TRP A 82 2.98 10.26 30.42
CA TRP A 82 1.87 9.69 31.19
C TRP A 82 1.61 10.49 32.47
#